data_AF-A0A1G6W5U6-F1
#
_entry.id   AF-A0A1G6W5U6-F1
#
_cell.length_a   1.000
_cell.length_b   1.000
_cell.length_c   1.000
_cell.angle_alpha   90.00
_cell.angle_beta   90.00
_cell.angle_gamma   90.00
#
_symmetry.space_group_name_H-M   'P 1'
#
loop_
_entity.id
_entity.type
_entity.pdbx_description
1 polymer ?
#
loop_
_entity_poly.entity_id
_entity_poly.type
_entity_poly.pdbx_seq_one_letter_code
_entity_poly.pdbx_strand_id
1 'polypeptide(L)'
;MVELNRAVAVSMAQGPAAALRIVDELAAAGALSTSHLLPTVRGELLTRVGRTDEARTELERSVRLCGNERERVVLVSKLAVSDSPSRPWRPS
;
A
#
# COMPACT_ATOMS: atom_id res chain seq x y z
N MET A 1 12.96 -4.01 -2.22
CA MET A 1 13.00 -2.93 -3.23
C MET A 1 12.69 -3.44 -4.63
N VAL A 2 13.34 -4.52 -5.10
CA VAL A 2 13.09 -5.06 -6.46
C VAL A 2 11.68 -5.64 -6.62
N GLU A 3 11.16 -6.39 -5.63
CA GLU A 3 9.80 -6.96 -5.78
C GLU A 3 8.69 -5.90 -5.70
N LEU A 4 8.90 -4.83 -4.94
CA LEU A 4 7.96 -3.72 -4.87
C LEU A 4 7.90 -2.94 -6.19
N ASN A 5 9.06 -2.70 -6.81
CA ASN A 5 9.13 -2.08 -8.14
C ASN A 5 8.40 -2.94 -9.18
N ARG A 6 8.47 -4.26 -9.07
CA ARG A 6 7.71 -5.19 -9.91
C ARG A 6 6.20 -5.07 -9.68
N ALA A 7 5.74 -4.98 -8.44
CA ALA A 7 4.32 -4.78 -8.13
C ALA A 7 3.78 -3.46 -8.72
N VAL A 8 4.57 -2.38 -8.66
CA VAL A 8 4.23 -1.09 -9.28
C VAL A 8 4.13 -1.22 -10.80
N ALA A 9 5.13 -1.83 -11.46
CA ALA A 9 5.11 -2.06 -12.90
C ALA A 9 3.89 -2.89 -13.34
N VAL A 10 3.51 -3.92 -12.58
CA VAL A 10 2.30 -4.72 -12.85
C VAL A 10 1.03 -3.90 -12.61
N SER A 11 0.99 -3.03 -11.60
CA SER A 11 -0.15 -2.12 -11.41
C SER A 11 -0.35 -1.20 -12.61
N MET A 12 0.74 -0.78 -13.27
CA MET A 12 0.68 0.07 -14.46
C MET A 12 0.26 -0.72 -15.70
N ALA A 13 0.72 -1.96 -15.85
CA ALA A 13 0.46 -2.77 -17.02
C ALA A 13 -0.89 -3.52 -16.99
N GLN A 14 -1.32 -3.98 -15.82
CA GLN A 14 -2.43 -4.93 -15.63
C GLN A 14 -3.47 -4.44 -14.62
N GLY A 15 -3.24 -3.27 -14.01
CA GLY A 15 -4.16 -2.66 -13.05
C GLY A 15 -3.94 -3.09 -11.59
N PRO A 16 -4.62 -2.40 -10.66
CA PRO A 16 -4.37 -2.51 -9.22
C PRO A 16 -4.71 -3.89 -8.65
N ALA A 17 -5.73 -4.58 -9.19
CA ALA A 17 -6.09 -5.93 -8.75
C ALA A 17 -5.01 -6.97 -9.07
N ALA A 18 -4.32 -6.83 -10.20
CA ALA A 18 -3.22 -7.72 -10.57
C ALA A 18 -1.98 -7.49 -9.69
N ALA A 19 -1.69 -6.22 -9.38
CA ALA A 19 -0.63 -5.87 -8.45
C ALA A 19 -0.91 -6.35 -7.02
N LEU A 20 -2.17 -6.28 -6.57
CA LEU A 20 -2.57 -6.70 -5.23
C LEU A 20 -2.24 -8.19 -4.98
N ARG A 21 -2.49 -9.06 -5.96
CA ARG A 21 -2.12 -10.49 -5.87
C ARG A 21 -0.62 -10.70 -5.67
N ILE A 22 0.22 -9.95 -6.37
CA ILE A 22 1.69 -10.05 -6.22
C ILE A 22 2.10 -9.59 -4.82
N VAL A 23 1.50 -8.50 -4.32
CA VAL A 23 1.79 -8.02 -2.97
C VAL A 23 1.33 -9.00 -1.90
N ASP A 24 0.17 -9.65 -2.09
CA ASP A 24 -0.33 -10.69 -1.19
C ASP A 24 0.60 -11.93 -1.19
N GLU A 25 1.13 -12.33 -2.34
CA GLU A 25 2.13 -13.42 -2.45
C GLU A 25 3.43 -13.07 -1.72
N LEU A 26 3.92 -11.83 -1.86
CA LEU A 26 5.11 -11.35 -1.14
C LEU A 26 4.89 -11.33 0.37
N ALA A 27 3.69 -10.93 0.81
CA ALA A 27 3.31 -10.95 2.21
C ALA A 27 3.30 -12.38 2.77
N ALA A 28 2.73 -13.34 2.03
CA ALA A 28 2.67 -14.75 2.40
C ALA A 28 4.05 -15.40 2.44
N ALA A 29 4.98 -14.98 1.57
CA ALA A 29 6.36 -15.43 1.55
C ALA A 29 7.21 -14.86 2.70
N GLY A 30 6.66 -13.95 3.51
CA GLY A 30 7.40 -13.24 4.57
C GLY A 30 8.44 -12.25 4.04
N ALA A 31 8.51 -12.05 2.72
CA ALA A 31 9.38 -11.09 2.09
C ALA A 31 8.98 -9.68 2.52
N LEU A 32 9.94 -8.87 2.96
CA LEU A 32 9.72 -7.48 3.37
C LEU A 32 8.74 -7.31 4.57
N SER A 33 8.50 -8.37 5.34
CA SER A 33 7.60 -8.38 6.51
C SER A 33 7.98 -7.37 7.61
N THR A 34 9.25 -6.97 7.68
CA THR A 34 9.75 -5.93 8.60
C THR A 34 9.67 -4.51 8.03
N SER A 35 9.33 -4.36 6.75
CA SER A 35 9.27 -3.05 6.10
C SER A 35 7.84 -2.52 6.11
N HIS A 36 7.66 -1.28 6.57
CA HIS A 36 6.39 -0.56 6.47
C HIS A 36 5.91 -0.36 5.02
N LEU A 37 6.79 -0.54 4.03
CA LEU A 37 6.47 -0.35 2.61
C LEU A 37 5.44 -1.37 2.09
N LEU A 38 5.52 -2.61 2.56
CA LEU A 38 4.60 -3.68 2.14
C LEU A 38 3.15 -3.38 2.55
N PRO A 39 2.83 -3.09 3.83
CA PRO A 39 1.49 -2.68 4.22
C PRO A 39 1.07 -1.33 3.60
N THR A 40 2.01 -0.40 3.33
CA THR A 40 1.68 0.84 2.60
C THR A 40 1.12 0.56 1.20
N VAL A 41 1.86 -0.21 0.39
CA VAL A 41 1.48 -0.47 -1.00
C VAL A 41 0.24 -1.35 -1.08
N ARG A 42 0.11 -2.34 -0.18
CA ARG A 42 -1.12 -3.14 -0.06
C ARG A 42 -2.34 -2.26 0.21
N GLY A 43 -2.22 -1.33 1.17
CA GLY A 43 -3.26 -0.37 1.51
C GLY A 43 -3.69 0.50 0.33
N GLU A 44 -2.74 1.05 -0.42
CA GLU A 44 -3.04 1.88 -1.60
C GLU A 44 -3.74 1.10 -2.72
N LEU A 45 -3.33 -0.14 -2.97
CA LEU A 45 -3.95 -1.00 -3.98
C LEU A 45 -5.37 -1.38 -3.56
N LEU A 46 -5.59 -1.69 -2.27
CA LEU A 46 -6.90 -1.99 -1.69
C LEU A 46 -7.87 -0.80 -1.82
N THR A 47 -7.41 0.43 -1.55
CA THR A 47 -8.21 1.64 -1.78
C THR A 47 -8.64 1.76 -3.24
N ARG A 48 -7.76 1.45 -4.20
CA ARG A 48 -8.06 1.54 -5.64
C ARG A 48 -9.05 0.50 -6.14
N VAL A 49 -9.13 -0.66 -5.49
CA VAL A 49 -10.11 -1.71 -5.81
C VAL A 49 -11.38 -1.59 -4.96
N GLY A 50 -11.53 -0.53 -4.15
CA GLY A 50 -12.70 -0.28 -3.32
C GLY A 50 -12.78 -1.09 -2.03
N ARG A 51 -11.69 -1.75 -1.62
CA ARG A 51 -11.60 -2.56 -0.38
C ARG A 51 -11.11 -1.70 0.79
N THR A 52 -11.89 -0.67 1.13
CA THR A 52 -11.47 0.41 2.05
C THR A 52 -11.16 -0.06 3.47
N ASP A 53 -11.91 -1.00 4.04
CA ASP A 53 -11.67 -1.48 5.41
C ASP A 53 -10.36 -2.26 5.53
N GLU A 54 -10.04 -3.06 4.51
CA GLU A 54 -8.76 -3.76 4.44
C GLU A 54 -7.62 -2.78 4.17
N ALA A 55 -7.86 -1.75 3.35
CA ALA A 55 -6.88 -0.69 3.12
C ALA A 55 -6.51 0.03 4.42
N ARG A 56 -7.52 0.38 5.23
CA ARG A 56 -7.33 1.01 6.54
C ARG A 56 -6.47 0.14 7.45
N THR A 57 -6.81 -1.14 7.56
CA THR A 57 -6.08 -2.11 8.40
C THR A 57 -4.60 -2.19 8.04
N GLU A 58 -4.28 -2.20 6.75
CA GLU A 58 -2.89 -2.25 6.29
C GLU A 58 -2.16 -0.92 6.49
N LEU A 59 -2.80 0.22 6.19
CA LEU A 59 -2.18 1.51 6.43
C LEU A 59 -1.91 1.75 7.93
N GLU A 60 -2.78 1.30 8.82
CA GLU A 60 -2.52 1.31 10.27
C GLU A 60 -1.34 0.41 10.67
N ARG A 61 -1.22 -0.79 10.07
CA ARG A 61 -0.05 -1.65 10.27
C ARG A 61 1.23 -0.96 9.81
N SER A 62 1.17 -0.27 8.68
CA SER A 62 2.28 0.53 8.19
C SER A 62 2.67 1.63 9.19
N VAL A 63 1.71 2.35 9.75
CA VAL A 63 1.94 3.38 10.78
C VAL A 63 2.65 2.79 12.01
N ARG A 64 2.25 1.58 12.45
CA ARG A 64 2.89 0.89 13.59
C ARG A 64 4.32 0.44 13.32
N LEU A 65 4.63 0.07 12.08
CA LEU A 65 5.98 -0.35 11.67
C LEU A 65 6.88 0.84 11.29
N CYS A 66 6.30 2.02 11.12
CA CYS A 66 7.02 3.23 10.78
C CYS A 66 7.73 3.79 12.02
N GLY A 67 9.06 3.63 12.10
CA GLY A 67 9.86 4.11 13.22
C GLY A 67 10.15 5.62 13.20
N ASN A 68 9.69 6.35 12.18
CA ASN A 68 9.99 7.77 11.98
C ASN A 68 8.71 8.61 11.92
N GLU A 69 8.64 9.62 12.80
CA GLU A 69 7.49 10.50 12.97
C GLU A 69 7.10 11.24 11.68
N ARG A 70 8.07 11.60 10.82
CA ARG A 70 7.79 12.27 9.53
C ARG A 70 7.04 11.38 8.55
N GLU A 71 7.45 10.11 8.44
CA GLU A 71 6.78 9.14 7.58
C GLU A 71 5.41 8.75 8.15
N ARG A 72 5.28 8.74 9.49
CA ARG A 72 4.01 8.53 10.19
C ARG A 72 2.95 9.57 9.79
N VAL A 73 3.33 10.86 9.71
CA VAL A 73 2.42 11.94 9.28
C VAL A 73 1.94 11.74 7.84
N VAL A 74 2.80 11.27 6.94
CA VAL A 74 2.43 10.96 5.55
C VAL A 74 1.43 9.79 5.51
N LEU A 75 1.66 8.74 6.30
CA LEU A 75 0.77 7.58 6.36
C LEU A 75 -0.60 7.92 6.99
N VAL A 76 -0.63 8.75 8.03
CA VAL A 76 -1.87 9.24 8.65
C VAL A 76 -2.68 10.09 7.67
N SER A 77 -2.01 10.95 6.89
CA SER A 77 -2.68 11.73 5.83
C SER A 77 -3.31 10.82 4.76
N LYS A 78 -2.69 9.69 4.43
CA LYS A 78 -3.24 8.70 3.47
C LYS A 78 -4.46 7.95 4.02
N LEU A 79 -4.48 7.68 5.33
CA LEU A 79 -5.66 7.10 6.01
C LEU A 79 -6.87 8.04 5.89
N ALA A 80 -6.68 9.34 6.11
CA ALA A 80 -7.75 10.34 5.98
C ALA A 80 -8.30 10.45 4.55
N VAL A 81 -7.44 10.30 3.53
CA VAL A 81 -7.86 10.32 2.11
C VAL A 81 -8.61 9.05 1.72
N SER A 82 -8.28 7.90 2.32
CA SER A 82 -8.94 6.62 2.00
C SER A 82 -10.40 6.57 2.48
N ASP A 83 -10.81 7.48 3.36
CA ASP A 83 -12.20 7.68 3.80
C ASP A 83 -13.03 8.48 2.77
N SER A 84 -12.38 9.05 1.74
CA SER A 84 -13.01 9.74 0.62
C SER A 84 -12.85 8.95 -0.68
N PRO A 85 -13.92 8.73 -1.46
CA PRO A 85 -13.81 7.99 -2.71
C PRO A 85 -13.00 8.78 -3.74
N SER A 86 -11.83 8.22 -4.08
CA SER A 86 -11.06 8.42 -5.32
C SER A 86 -10.45 9.80 -5.61
N ARG A 87 -9.12 9.89 -5.46
CA ARG A 87 -8.26 10.74 -6.30
C ARG A 87 -7.10 9.91 -6.89
N PRO A 88 -6.79 10.02 -8.19
CA PRO A 88 -5.67 9.33 -8.81
C PRO A 88 -4.32 9.94 -8.40
N TRP A 89 -3.37 9.07 -8.10
CA TRP A 89 -1.99 9.38 -7.73
C TRP A 89 -1.19 9.95 -8.92
N ARG A 90 -0.51 11.09 -8.73
CA ARG A 90 0.43 11.70 -9.69
C ARG A 90 1.87 11.57 -9.16
N PRO A 91 2.80 10.93 -9.87
CA PRO A 91 4.21 11.03 -9.56
C PRO A 91 4.79 12.34 -10.12
N SER A 92 5.58 13.05 -9.31
CA SER A 92 6.52 14.09 -9.76
C SER A 92 7.81 13.45 -10.23
#